data_AF-A0A2N1RUE3-F1
#
_entry.id   AF-A0A2N1RUE3-F1
#
_cell.length_a   1.000
_cell.length_b   1.000
_cell.length_c   1.000
_cell.angle_alpha   90.00
_cell.angle_beta   90.00
_cell.angle_gamma   90.00
#
_symmetry.space_group_name_H-M   'P 1'
#
loop_
_entity.id
_entity.type
_entity.pdbx_description
1 polymer ?
#
loop_
_entity_poly.entity_id
_entity_poly.type
_entity_poly.pdbx_seq_one_letter_code
_entity_poly.pdbx_strand_id
1 'polypeptide(L)'
;MTIREGKWDCKTCGRIGNRGPDSYCGSCGSTRPDDVQFYLPEDAAEVTDEKLLAEANAGADWKCSYCSTQNNAFDNFCVSCGNKRNEAQGDAYMQEREIRFDAVNNNPPPAEKTSSPLSRKIKIGLIAAAVSIITLFALIMLTSTINLTVTGFEYSGKVIYEEYKMVTEEDWSLPASAEKLGEFRAIHHYDKIPDGYETKTRDVQVKTGEKKVKVGTKDMGNGYFKDIYETRPVYETRKETYKETRYKDVPVYQTKYKYKMMKWVPGQPYE
;
A
#
# COMPACT_ATOMS: atom_id res chain seq x y z
N MET A 1 -18.58 -19.52 17.13
CA MET A 1 -17.15 -19.80 16.93
C MET A 1 -17.10 -21.18 16.31
N THR A 2 -16.45 -21.34 15.18
CA THR A 2 -16.50 -22.58 14.39
C THR A 2 -15.12 -23.23 14.44
N ILE A 3 -15.06 -24.50 14.86
CA ILE A 3 -13.84 -25.30 14.86
C ILE A 3 -13.85 -26.21 13.63
N ARG A 4 -12.72 -26.36 12.98
CA ARG A 4 -12.54 -27.21 11.80
C ARG A 4 -11.35 -28.14 12.00
N GLU A 5 -11.44 -29.34 11.45
CA GLU A 5 -10.34 -30.31 11.51
C GLU A 5 -9.32 -30.02 10.41
N GLY A 6 -8.08 -29.79 10.80
CA GLY A 6 -6.94 -29.66 9.90
C GLY A 6 -6.39 -31.01 9.46
N LYS A 7 -5.36 -30.96 8.62
CA LYS A 7 -4.66 -32.11 8.07
C LYS A 7 -3.16 -31.94 8.13
N TRP A 8 -2.43 -33.04 8.01
CA TRP A 8 -0.97 -33.05 7.88
C TRP A 8 -0.47 -34.18 6.98
N ASP A 9 0.71 -33.98 6.39
CA ASP A 9 1.29 -34.89 5.41
C ASP A 9 2.45 -35.71 5.99
N CYS A 10 2.44 -37.01 5.71
CA CYS A 10 3.45 -37.93 6.21
C CYS A 10 4.73 -37.84 5.37
N LYS A 11 5.83 -37.41 5.99
CA LYS A 11 7.15 -37.34 5.36
C LYS A 11 7.80 -38.72 5.12
N THR A 12 7.35 -39.76 5.82
CA THR A 12 7.93 -41.11 5.74
C THR A 12 7.43 -41.89 4.53
N CYS A 13 6.11 -41.95 4.31
CA CYS A 13 5.51 -42.70 3.20
C CYS A 13 4.85 -41.82 2.12
N GLY A 14 4.83 -40.49 2.32
CA GLY A 14 4.23 -39.55 1.36
C GLY A 14 2.70 -39.48 1.40
N ARG A 15 2.03 -40.10 2.38
CA ARG A 15 0.57 -39.98 2.51
C ARG A 15 0.19 -38.53 2.78
N ILE A 16 -0.68 -38.00 1.93
CA ILE A 16 -1.27 -36.67 2.04
C ILE A 16 -2.55 -36.76 2.88
N GLY A 17 -2.79 -35.77 3.74
CA GLY A 17 -4.09 -35.58 4.40
C GLY A 17 -4.39 -36.54 5.54
N ASN A 18 -3.41 -36.87 6.39
CA ASN A 18 -3.72 -37.47 7.70
C ASN A 18 -4.55 -36.48 8.53
N ARG A 19 -5.43 -36.98 9.42
CA ARG A 19 -6.18 -36.08 10.31
C ARG A 19 -5.20 -35.33 11.20
N GLY A 20 -5.40 -34.03 11.35
CA GLY A 20 -4.61 -33.17 12.25
C GLY A 20 -4.35 -33.79 13.63
N PRO A 21 -5.40 -34.22 14.34
CA PRO A 21 -5.29 -34.79 15.69
C PRO A 21 -4.63 -36.17 15.76
N ASP A 22 -4.46 -36.86 14.62
CA ASP A 22 -3.84 -38.17 14.62
C ASP A 22 -2.31 -37.99 14.76
N SER A 23 -1.74 -38.47 15.86
CA SER A 23 -0.29 -38.46 16.13
C SER A 23 0.51 -39.48 15.29
N TYR A 24 -0.18 -40.27 14.46
CA TYR A 24 0.41 -41.31 13.61
C TYR A 24 -0.18 -41.31 12.21
N CYS A 25 0.62 -41.69 11.22
CA CYS A 25 0.13 -41.86 9.86
C CYS A 25 -0.74 -43.11 9.78
N GLY A 26 -2.01 -42.96 9.42
CA GLY A 26 -2.93 -44.09 9.24
C GLY A 26 -2.62 -45.04 8.07
N SER A 27 -1.53 -44.83 7.32
CA SER A 27 -1.08 -45.76 6.27
C SER A 27 0.17 -46.55 6.66
N CYS A 28 1.23 -45.89 7.15
CA CYS A 28 2.49 -46.56 7.48
C CYS A 28 2.77 -46.67 8.99
N GLY A 29 1.92 -46.06 9.82
CA GLY A 29 2.08 -46.06 11.28
C GLY A 29 3.21 -45.17 11.80
N SER A 30 3.92 -44.43 10.94
CA SER A 30 4.98 -43.53 11.41
C SER A 30 4.40 -42.42 12.29
N THR A 31 5.12 -42.01 13.32
CA THR A 31 4.76 -40.86 14.15
C THR A 31 4.70 -39.57 13.32
N ARG A 32 3.92 -38.62 13.79
CA ARG A 32 3.86 -37.25 13.26
C ARG A 32 5.23 -36.57 13.46
N PRO A 33 5.79 -35.88 12.44
CA PRO A 33 7.11 -35.30 12.54
C PRO A 33 7.15 -34.08 13.47
N ASP A 34 8.33 -33.81 14.04
CA ASP A 34 8.56 -32.71 14.98
C ASP A 34 8.20 -31.33 14.42
N ASP A 35 8.43 -31.13 13.12
CA ASP A 35 8.18 -29.90 12.38
C ASP A 35 6.90 -29.98 11.53
N VAL A 36 5.92 -30.76 11.98
CA VAL A 36 4.63 -30.88 11.30
C VAL A 36 4.00 -29.52 11.06
N GLN A 37 3.54 -29.31 9.83
CA GLN A 37 2.75 -28.15 9.45
C GLN A 37 1.33 -28.62 9.24
N PHE A 38 0.44 -28.22 10.14
CA PHE A 38 -0.99 -28.41 9.91
C PHE A 38 -1.45 -27.44 8.84
N TYR A 39 -2.35 -27.91 8.00
CA TYR A 39 -3.05 -27.07 7.05
C TYR A 39 -4.55 -27.32 7.14
N LEU A 40 -5.33 -26.31 6.79
CA LEU A 40 -6.78 -26.39 6.75
C LEU A 40 -7.23 -26.48 5.28
N PRO A 41 -7.75 -27.62 4.82
CA PRO A 41 -8.37 -27.73 3.50
C PRO A 41 -9.50 -26.71 3.31
N GLU A 42 -9.71 -26.23 2.08
CA GLU A 42 -10.77 -25.25 1.77
C GLU A 42 -12.18 -25.79 2.10
N ASP A 43 -12.37 -27.10 1.94
CA ASP A 43 -13.61 -27.84 2.19
C ASP A 43 -13.66 -28.49 3.59
N ALA A 44 -12.72 -28.16 4.49
CA ALA A 44 -12.66 -28.74 5.82
C ALA A 44 -13.97 -28.55 6.58
N ALA A 45 -14.63 -29.65 6.95
CA ALA A 45 -15.91 -29.62 7.65
C ALA A 45 -15.81 -28.96 9.03
N GLU A 46 -16.91 -28.35 9.46
CA GLU A 46 -17.07 -27.93 10.86
C GLU A 46 -17.16 -29.17 11.75
N VAL A 47 -16.42 -29.13 12.86
CA VAL A 47 -16.46 -30.15 13.89
C VAL A 47 -17.71 -29.92 14.73
N THR A 48 -18.73 -30.76 14.56
CA THR A 48 -19.99 -30.70 15.31
C THR A 48 -20.10 -31.76 16.40
N ASP A 49 -19.28 -32.81 16.33
CA ASP A 49 -19.27 -33.89 17.30
C ASP A 49 -18.70 -33.42 18.65
N GLU A 50 -19.41 -33.71 19.74
CA GLU A 50 -19.06 -33.22 21.08
C GLU A 50 -17.71 -33.74 21.58
N LYS A 51 -17.36 -34.99 21.23
CA LYS A 51 -16.08 -35.58 21.63
C LYS A 51 -14.94 -34.94 20.87
N LEU A 52 -15.07 -34.76 19.56
CA LEU A 52 -14.06 -34.07 18.75
C LEU A 52 -13.92 -32.59 19.16
N LEU A 53 -15.01 -31.94 19.57
CA LEU A 53 -14.96 -30.59 20.15
C LEU A 53 -14.20 -30.58 21.48
N ALA A 54 -14.41 -31.57 22.35
CA ALA A 54 -13.66 -31.69 23.60
C ALA A 54 -12.15 -31.91 23.34
N GLU A 55 -11.81 -32.78 22.38
CA GLU A 55 -10.42 -32.97 21.93
C GLU A 55 -9.81 -31.66 21.41
N ALA A 56 -10.53 -30.94 20.55
CA ALA A 56 -10.05 -29.67 20.00
C ALA A 56 -9.83 -28.60 21.08
N ASN A 57 -10.68 -28.57 22.11
CA ASN A 57 -10.58 -27.61 23.22
C ASN A 57 -9.66 -28.09 24.35
N ALA A 58 -9.02 -29.26 24.25
CA ALA A 58 -8.08 -29.77 25.26
C ALA A 58 -6.77 -28.96 25.34
N GLY A 59 -6.53 -28.08 24.36
CA GLY A 59 -5.34 -27.24 24.24
C GLY A 59 -4.40 -27.73 23.15
N ALA A 60 -3.24 -27.07 23.05
CA ALA A 60 -2.19 -27.46 22.11
C ALA A 60 -1.52 -28.77 22.50
N ASP A 61 -1.08 -29.52 21.50
CA ASP A 61 -0.33 -30.76 21.71
C ASP A 61 0.99 -30.49 22.44
N TRP A 62 1.55 -31.52 23.08
CA TRP A 62 2.77 -31.41 23.86
C TRP A 62 3.84 -32.38 23.39
N LYS A 63 5.08 -31.92 23.44
CA LYS A 63 6.29 -32.65 23.08
C LYS A 63 6.95 -33.16 24.34
N CYS A 64 7.12 -34.47 24.43
CA CYS A 64 7.76 -35.11 25.57
C CYS A 64 9.24 -34.72 25.67
N SER A 65 9.67 -34.23 26.83
CA SER A 65 11.05 -33.80 27.07
C SER A 65 12.08 -34.93 26.99
N TYR A 66 11.64 -36.17 27.25
CA TYR A 66 12.51 -37.33 27.29
C TYR A 66 12.77 -37.96 25.91
N CYS A 67 11.74 -38.06 25.06
CA CYS A 67 11.83 -38.76 23.78
C CYS A 67 11.44 -37.91 22.57
N SER A 68 11.07 -36.64 22.79
CA SER A 68 10.66 -35.69 21.75
C SER A 68 9.40 -36.07 20.95
N THR A 69 8.71 -37.16 21.28
CA THR A 69 7.44 -37.50 20.61
C THR A 69 6.37 -36.46 20.93
N GLN A 70 5.62 -36.03 19.92
CA GLN A 70 4.42 -35.21 20.08
C GLN A 70 3.23 -36.07 20.52
N ASN A 71 2.45 -35.58 21.48
CA ASN A 71 1.31 -36.26 22.06
C ASN A 71 0.13 -35.29 22.13
N ASN A 72 -1.07 -35.83 22.14
CA ASN A 72 -2.26 -35.00 22.16
C ASN A 72 -2.40 -34.27 23.50
N ALA A 73 -3.03 -33.10 23.48
CA ALA A 73 -3.24 -32.29 24.67
C ALA A 73 -4.00 -33.00 25.81
N PHE A 74 -4.85 -33.97 25.48
CA PHE A 74 -5.62 -34.76 26.44
C PHE A 74 -4.86 -35.98 27.00
N ASP A 75 -3.68 -36.30 26.46
CA ASP A 75 -2.85 -37.41 26.95
C ASP A 75 -2.00 -36.97 28.14
N ASN A 76 -2.07 -37.74 29.25
CA ASN A 76 -1.27 -37.50 30.45
C ASN A 76 0.07 -38.27 30.44
N PHE A 77 0.27 -39.17 29.48
CA PHE A 77 1.46 -40.00 29.34
C PHE A 77 1.90 -40.00 27.89
N CYS A 78 3.20 -40.05 27.66
CA CYS A 78 3.73 -40.09 26.31
C CYS A 78 3.35 -41.40 25.63
N VAL A 79 2.74 -41.32 24.45
CA VAL A 79 2.28 -42.48 23.69
C VAL A 79 3.43 -43.37 23.19
N SER A 80 4.65 -42.84 23.14
CA SER A 80 5.85 -43.54 22.67
C SER A 80 6.69 -44.14 23.80
N CYS A 81 7.03 -43.36 24.83
CA CYS A 81 7.93 -43.81 25.91
C CYS A 81 7.23 -44.02 27.28
N GLY A 82 5.95 -43.70 27.41
CA GLY A 82 5.18 -43.88 28.66
C GLY A 82 5.47 -42.86 29.76
N ASN A 83 6.38 -41.91 29.56
CA ASN A 83 6.67 -40.89 30.57
C ASN A 83 5.45 -40.02 30.86
N LYS A 84 5.21 -39.73 32.15
CA LYS A 84 4.14 -38.84 32.58
C LYS A 84 4.41 -37.41 32.12
N ARG A 85 3.39 -36.75 31.58
CA ARG A 85 3.43 -35.33 31.22
C ARG A 85 3.79 -34.48 32.43
N ASN A 86 4.81 -33.65 32.28
CA ASN A 86 5.32 -32.76 33.29
C ASN A 86 6.06 -31.56 32.67
N GLU A 87 5.38 -30.42 32.60
CA GLU A 87 5.95 -29.15 32.10
C GLU A 87 7.18 -28.70 32.90
N ALA A 88 7.21 -28.95 34.22
CA ALA A 88 8.37 -28.61 35.05
C ALA A 88 9.62 -29.44 34.69
N GLN A 89 9.47 -30.55 33.96
CA GLN A 89 10.55 -31.39 33.44
C GLN A 89 10.86 -31.11 31.96
N GLY A 90 10.36 -30.00 31.42
CA GLY A 90 10.73 -29.49 30.09
C GLY A 90 9.85 -29.98 28.95
N ASP A 91 8.66 -30.55 29.22
CA ASP A 91 7.68 -30.82 28.17
C ASP A 91 7.29 -29.49 27.51
N ALA A 92 7.31 -29.45 26.17
CA ALA A 92 7.08 -28.23 25.40
C ALA A 92 5.74 -28.28 24.67
N TYR A 93 5.01 -27.17 24.60
CA TYR A 93 3.74 -27.12 23.87
C TYR A 93 3.93 -26.68 22.43
N MET A 94 3.12 -27.24 21.54
CA MET A 94 2.98 -26.74 20.18
C MET A 94 2.45 -25.31 20.20
N GLN A 95 2.95 -24.47 19.31
CA GLN A 95 2.56 -23.06 19.26
C GLN A 95 1.22 -22.90 18.57
N GLU A 96 0.33 -22.15 19.19
CA GLU A 96 -0.88 -21.64 18.54
C GLU A 96 -0.51 -20.47 17.61
N ARG A 97 -1.15 -20.39 16.44
CA ARG A 97 -0.86 -19.34 15.45
C ARG A 97 -2.13 -18.78 14.85
N GLU A 98 -2.30 -17.46 14.89
CA GLU A 98 -3.37 -16.78 14.15
C GLU A 98 -2.92 -16.43 12.73
N ILE A 99 -3.73 -16.81 11.75
CA ILE A 99 -3.55 -16.49 10.33
C ILE A 99 -4.75 -15.62 9.91
N ARG A 100 -4.52 -14.33 9.64
CA ARG A 100 -5.56 -13.41 9.15
C ARG A 100 -5.49 -13.27 7.64
N PHE A 101 -6.63 -13.28 6.97
CA PHE A 101 -6.70 -13.16 5.50
C PHE A 101 -6.18 -11.81 5.00
N ASP A 102 -6.36 -10.75 5.80
CA ASP A 102 -5.88 -9.41 5.47
C ASP A 102 -4.34 -9.30 5.64
N ALA A 103 -3.68 -10.31 6.23
CA ALA A 103 -2.23 -10.40 6.34
C ALA A 103 -1.62 -11.12 5.12
N VAL A 104 -1.84 -10.59 3.92
CA VAL A 104 -0.96 -10.89 2.78
C VAL A 104 0.39 -10.23 3.09
N ASN A 105 1.30 -11.04 3.62
CA ASN A 105 2.75 -10.86 3.76
C ASN A 105 3.33 -9.55 3.20
N ASN A 106 3.74 -8.63 4.08
CA ASN A 106 4.74 -7.60 3.79
C ASN A 106 6.18 -8.16 3.72
N ASN A 107 6.35 -9.48 3.61
CA ASN A 107 7.67 -10.06 3.41
C ASN A 107 7.96 -10.14 1.91
N PRO A 108 8.93 -9.35 1.40
CA PRO A 108 9.35 -9.50 0.01
C PRO A 108 9.87 -10.93 -0.22
N PRO A 109 9.51 -11.57 -1.35
CA PRO A 109 10.00 -12.90 -1.66
C PRO A 109 11.54 -12.92 -1.62
N PRO A 110 12.16 -13.98 -1.08
CA PRO A 110 13.62 -14.09 -1.06
C PRO A 110 14.16 -13.95 -2.47
N ALA A 111 15.00 -12.95 -2.71
CA ALA A 111 15.61 -12.74 -4.01
C ALA A 111 16.51 -13.93 -4.36
N GLU A 112 16.07 -14.75 -5.32
CA GLU A 112 16.87 -15.82 -5.89
C GLU A 112 18.09 -15.22 -6.62
N LYS A 113 19.28 -15.42 -6.05
CA LYS A 113 20.53 -15.06 -6.72
C LYS A 113 20.91 -16.17 -7.69
N THR A 114 20.59 -15.98 -8.96
CA THR A 114 21.12 -16.79 -10.05
C THR A 114 22.50 -16.28 -10.46
N SER A 115 23.56 -16.90 -9.92
CA SER A 115 24.93 -16.69 -10.42
C SER A 115 25.21 -17.68 -11.55
N SER A 116 25.15 -17.23 -12.80
CA SER A 116 25.68 -18.01 -13.93
C SER A 116 27.12 -17.56 -14.26
N PRO A 117 28.05 -18.49 -14.54
CA PRO A 117 29.43 -18.14 -14.88
C PRO A 117 29.56 -17.68 -16.34
N LEU A 118 30.18 -16.51 -16.53
CA LEU A 118 30.37 -15.87 -17.83
C LEU A 118 31.42 -16.61 -18.68
N SER A 119 31.04 -17.00 -19.92
CA SER A 119 31.82 -17.89 -20.78
C SER A 119 33.10 -17.27 -21.37
N ARG A 120 34.09 -18.14 -21.66
CA ARG A 120 35.48 -17.81 -22.07
C ARG A 120 35.61 -16.91 -23.31
N LYS A 121 34.61 -16.88 -24.20
CA LYS A 121 34.60 -16.03 -25.41
C LYS A 121 34.40 -14.54 -25.08
N ILE A 122 33.71 -14.22 -23.98
CA ILE A 122 33.44 -12.84 -23.55
C ILE A 122 34.70 -12.19 -22.96
N LYS A 123 35.57 -12.98 -22.30
CA LYS A 123 36.84 -12.48 -21.74
C LYS A 123 37.84 -12.01 -22.82
N ILE A 124 37.89 -12.69 -23.98
CA ILE A 124 38.79 -12.31 -25.08
C ILE A 124 38.30 -11.06 -25.79
N GLY A 125 36.98 -10.92 -25.97
CA GLY A 125 36.37 -9.70 -26.50
C GLY A 125 36.62 -8.47 -25.63
N LEU A 126 36.57 -8.62 -24.30
CA LEU A 126 36.84 -7.53 -23.35
C LEU A 126 38.30 -7.05 -23.37
N ILE A 127 39.27 -7.94 -23.59
CA ILE A 127 40.69 -7.56 -23.68
C ILE A 127 40.98 -6.83 -25.00
N ALA A 128 40.41 -7.30 -26.12
CA ALA A 128 40.55 -6.60 -27.40
C ALA A 128 39.90 -5.20 -27.35
N ALA A 129 38.75 -5.08 -26.69
CA ALA A 129 38.10 -3.80 -26.44
C ALA A 129 38.92 -2.89 -25.52
N ALA A 130 39.55 -3.43 -24.48
CA ALA A 130 40.41 -2.65 -23.60
C ALA A 130 41.65 -2.11 -24.32
N VAL A 131 42.29 -2.91 -25.17
CA VAL A 131 43.46 -2.47 -25.96
C VAL A 131 43.06 -1.42 -26.98
N SER A 132 41.93 -1.59 -27.69
CA SER A 132 41.44 -0.58 -28.63
C SER A 132 41.08 0.73 -27.95
N ILE A 133 40.47 0.67 -26.76
CA ILE A 133 40.18 1.85 -25.92
C ILE A 133 41.49 2.54 -25.49
N ILE A 134 42.51 1.79 -25.07
CA ILE A 134 43.79 2.37 -24.66
C ILE A 134 44.51 3.04 -25.83
N THR A 135 44.52 2.42 -27.01
CA THR A 135 45.09 3.05 -28.22
C THR A 135 44.33 4.28 -28.67
N LEU A 136 43.00 4.26 -28.57
CA LEU A 136 42.17 5.43 -28.86
C LEU A 136 42.46 6.55 -27.85
N PHE A 137 42.61 6.19 -26.57
CA PHE A 137 42.96 7.14 -25.51
C PHE A 137 44.35 7.76 -25.73
N ALA A 138 45.33 6.96 -26.15
CA ALA A 138 46.67 7.46 -26.48
C ALA A 138 46.65 8.41 -27.68
N LEU A 139 45.84 8.13 -28.72
CA LEU A 139 45.65 9.03 -29.86
C LEU A 139 44.96 10.34 -29.47
N ILE A 140 44.01 10.31 -28.53
CA ILE A 140 43.37 11.52 -28.00
C ILE A 140 44.36 12.39 -27.21
N MET A 141 45.41 11.80 -26.61
CA MET A 141 46.44 12.52 -25.87
C MET A 141 47.51 13.19 -26.77
N LEU A 142 47.55 12.91 -28.08
CA LEU A 142 48.36 13.70 -29.02
C LEU A 142 47.59 14.97 -29.39
N THR A 143 47.68 16.00 -28.55
CA THR A 143 47.15 17.32 -28.88
C THR A 143 48.28 18.24 -29.36
N SER A 144 48.13 18.82 -30.55
CA SER A 144 49.01 19.90 -31.01
C SER A 144 48.41 21.22 -30.58
N THR A 145 49.19 22.05 -29.88
CA THR A 145 48.75 23.39 -29.49
C THR A 145 48.85 24.34 -30.69
N ILE A 146 47.71 24.63 -31.30
CA ILE A 146 47.59 25.64 -32.35
C ILE A 146 47.19 26.95 -31.68
N ASN A 147 48.02 27.97 -31.81
CA ASN A 147 47.70 29.31 -31.29
C ASN A 147 46.65 29.96 -32.20
N LEU A 148 45.37 29.74 -31.87
CA LEU A 148 44.24 30.38 -32.53
C LEU A 148 44.02 31.77 -31.92
N THR A 149 44.13 32.80 -32.75
CA THR A 149 43.76 34.16 -32.38
C THR A 149 42.25 34.28 -32.56
N VAL A 150 41.51 34.51 -31.47
CA VAL A 150 40.04 34.66 -31.52
C VAL A 150 39.70 35.93 -32.28
N THR A 151 39.17 35.79 -33.50
CA THR A 151 38.81 36.91 -34.38
C THR A 151 37.44 37.53 -34.07
N GLY A 152 36.65 36.95 -33.15
CA GLY A 152 35.40 37.54 -32.67
C GLY A 152 34.50 36.59 -31.89
N PHE A 153 33.48 37.14 -31.23
CA PHE A 153 32.43 36.42 -30.52
C PHE A 153 31.06 36.80 -31.10
N GLU A 154 30.17 35.83 -31.27
CA GLU A 154 28.75 36.08 -31.53
C GLU A 154 27.94 35.70 -30.29
N TYR A 155 27.14 36.64 -29.78
CA TYR A 155 26.19 36.41 -28.70
C TYR A 155 24.76 36.60 -29.22
N SER A 156 23.86 35.73 -28.78
CA SER A 156 22.41 35.84 -29.00
C SER A 156 21.75 36.10 -27.65
N GLY A 157 21.08 37.25 -27.53
CA GLY A 157 20.38 37.64 -26.31
C GLY A 157 18.99 38.17 -26.62
N LYS A 158 17.98 37.71 -25.88
CA LYS A 158 16.62 38.25 -25.94
C LYS A 158 16.51 39.39 -24.93
N VAL A 159 16.45 40.63 -25.42
CA VAL A 159 16.23 41.80 -24.57
C VAL A 159 14.72 42.05 -24.46
N ILE A 160 14.20 41.98 -23.24
CA ILE A 160 12.84 42.44 -22.92
C ILE A 160 13.01 43.83 -22.33
N TYR A 161 12.37 44.84 -22.91
CA TYR A 161 12.39 46.21 -22.44
C TYR A 161 10.96 46.70 -22.20
N GLU A 162 10.83 47.76 -21.41
CA GLU A 162 9.56 48.45 -21.16
C GLU A 162 9.59 49.82 -21.85
N GLU A 163 8.42 50.28 -22.31
CA GLU A 163 8.23 51.59 -22.91
C GLU A 163 7.45 52.49 -21.94
N TYR A 164 7.95 53.70 -21.70
CA TYR A 164 7.24 54.70 -20.91
C TYR A 164 6.35 55.54 -21.82
N LYS A 165 5.04 55.27 -21.80
CA LYS A 165 4.09 55.97 -22.67
C LYS A 165 2.79 56.33 -21.96
N MET A 166 2.03 57.21 -22.60
CA MET A 166 0.73 57.64 -22.13
C MET A 166 -0.28 56.52 -22.39
N VAL A 167 -0.88 56.01 -21.33
CA VAL A 167 -1.92 54.99 -21.38
C VAL A 167 -3.24 55.57 -20.90
N THR A 168 -4.34 55.13 -21.52
CA THR A 168 -5.70 55.44 -21.05
C THR A 168 -6.21 54.21 -20.33
N GLU A 169 -6.53 54.35 -19.05
CA GLU A 169 -7.00 53.26 -18.19
C GLU A 169 -8.30 53.67 -17.47
N GLU A 170 -8.98 52.69 -16.91
CA GLU A 170 -10.17 52.88 -16.11
C GLU A 170 -10.04 52.15 -14.78
N ASP A 171 -10.22 52.86 -13.67
CA ASP A 171 -10.07 52.29 -12.34
C ASP A 171 -11.07 52.90 -11.34
N TRP A 172 -11.29 52.24 -10.21
CA TRP A 172 -12.19 52.68 -9.14
C TRP A 172 -11.61 53.82 -8.30
N SER A 173 -10.31 54.08 -8.44
CA SER A 173 -9.62 55.21 -7.83
C SER A 173 -8.88 56.02 -8.89
N LEU A 174 -8.83 57.33 -8.72
CA LEU A 174 -8.09 58.23 -9.60
C LEU A 174 -6.67 58.45 -9.03
N PRO A 175 -5.60 58.00 -9.71
CA PRO A 175 -4.24 58.23 -9.26
C PRO A 175 -3.88 59.72 -9.24
N ALA A 176 -3.06 60.14 -8.28
CA ALA A 176 -2.71 61.55 -8.11
C ALA A 176 -1.97 62.16 -9.31
N SER A 177 -1.19 61.36 -10.05
CA SER A 177 -0.45 61.77 -11.25
C SER A 177 -1.24 61.60 -12.57
N ALA A 178 -2.51 61.18 -12.50
CA ALA A 178 -3.34 60.93 -13.66
C ALA A 178 -4.22 62.13 -14.03
N GLU A 179 -4.40 62.36 -15.33
CA GLU A 179 -5.34 63.36 -15.85
C GLU A 179 -6.71 62.72 -16.06
N LYS A 180 -7.72 63.16 -15.30
CA LYS A 180 -9.10 62.67 -15.40
C LYS A 180 -9.72 63.02 -16.75
N LEU A 181 -10.15 62.01 -17.49
CA LEU A 181 -10.90 62.16 -18.75
C LEU A 181 -12.42 62.09 -18.52
N GLY A 182 -12.86 61.33 -17.52
CA GLY A 182 -14.28 61.23 -17.16
C GLY A 182 -14.52 60.37 -15.93
N GLU A 183 -15.76 60.38 -15.44
CA GLU A 183 -16.23 59.51 -14.37
C GLU A 183 -17.64 59.02 -14.69
N PHE A 184 -17.93 57.78 -14.35
CA PHE A 184 -19.24 57.16 -14.58
C PHE A 184 -19.53 56.11 -13.51
N ARG A 185 -20.82 55.78 -13.31
CA ARG A 185 -21.21 54.69 -12.41
C ARG A 185 -21.04 53.36 -13.11
N ALA A 186 -20.30 52.46 -12.50
CA ALA A 186 -20.13 51.09 -12.96
C ALA A 186 -20.31 50.10 -11.82
N ILE A 187 -20.58 48.84 -12.14
CA ILE A 187 -20.73 47.76 -11.15
C ILE A 187 -19.34 47.43 -10.61
N HIS A 188 -19.11 47.70 -9.33
CA HIS A 188 -17.83 47.40 -8.66
C HIS A 188 -17.72 45.92 -8.31
N HIS A 189 -18.79 45.39 -7.71
CA HIS A 189 -18.90 44.00 -7.32
C HIS A 189 -20.37 43.64 -7.13
N TYR A 190 -20.62 42.36 -6.83
CA TYR A 190 -21.95 41.86 -6.49
C TYR A 190 -21.96 41.38 -5.04
N ASP A 191 -22.95 41.83 -4.29
CA ASP A 191 -23.22 41.30 -2.96
C ASP A 191 -24.17 40.10 -3.05
N LYS A 192 -23.85 39.03 -2.31
CA LYS A 192 -24.68 37.84 -2.21
C LYS A 192 -25.62 37.96 -1.03
N ILE A 193 -26.89 38.23 -1.31
CA ILE A 193 -27.94 38.25 -0.29
C ILE A 193 -28.73 36.93 -0.29
N PRO A 194 -29.10 36.38 0.87
CA PRO A 194 -29.99 35.23 0.95
C PRO A 194 -31.33 35.52 0.26
N ASP A 195 -31.71 34.69 -0.70
CA ASP A 195 -32.93 34.76 -1.51
C ASP A 195 -33.70 33.43 -1.43
N GLY A 196 -34.04 33.04 -0.20
CA GLY A 196 -34.79 31.83 0.11
C GLY A 196 -33.95 30.55 0.12
N TYR A 197 -34.63 29.42 -0.04
CA TYR A 197 -34.04 28.08 0.05
C TYR A 197 -34.38 27.25 -1.17
N GLU A 198 -33.44 26.43 -1.59
CA GLU A 198 -33.66 25.36 -2.56
C GLU A 198 -33.56 23.99 -1.88
N THR A 199 -34.44 23.06 -2.28
CA THR A 199 -34.39 21.69 -1.75
C THR A 199 -33.44 20.88 -2.62
N LYS A 200 -32.37 20.37 -2.01
CA LYS A 200 -31.42 19.47 -2.65
C LYS A 200 -31.46 18.11 -2.00
N THR A 201 -31.00 17.11 -2.75
CA THR A 201 -30.86 15.73 -2.28
C THR A 201 -29.37 15.39 -2.20
N ARG A 202 -29.00 14.65 -1.15
CA ARG A 202 -27.68 14.03 -1.03
C ARG A 202 -27.81 12.58 -0.65
N ASP A 203 -26.88 11.77 -1.12
CA ASP A 203 -26.74 10.38 -0.72
C ASP A 203 -25.97 10.32 0.61
N VAL A 204 -26.57 9.72 1.63
CA VAL A 204 -25.97 9.55 2.95
C VAL A 204 -25.84 8.06 3.25
N GLN A 205 -24.66 7.65 3.72
CA GLN A 205 -24.43 6.30 4.24
C GLN A 205 -24.99 6.20 5.65
N VAL A 206 -26.02 5.38 5.84
CA VAL A 206 -26.61 5.12 7.15
C VAL A 206 -26.24 3.70 7.57
N LYS A 207 -25.72 3.53 8.79
CA LYS A 207 -25.46 2.19 9.34
C LYS A 207 -26.80 1.48 9.53
N THR A 208 -27.04 0.43 8.77
CA THR A 208 -28.30 -0.33 8.79
C THR A 208 -28.21 -1.63 9.58
N GLY A 209 -26.99 -2.09 9.86
CA GLY A 209 -26.79 -3.27 10.67
C GLY A 209 -25.33 -3.64 10.82
N GLU A 210 -25.10 -4.89 11.17
CA GLU A 210 -23.78 -5.47 11.35
C GLU A 210 -23.79 -6.88 10.76
N LYS A 211 -22.67 -7.28 10.16
CA LYS A 211 -22.47 -8.63 9.63
C LYS A 211 -21.23 -9.25 10.26
N LYS A 212 -21.30 -10.55 10.58
CA LYS A 212 -20.14 -11.33 11.01
C LYS A 212 -19.39 -11.80 9.77
N VAL A 213 -18.11 -11.47 9.67
CA VAL A 213 -17.23 -11.86 8.55
C VAL A 213 -16.09 -12.68 9.10
N LYS A 214 -15.78 -13.81 8.46
CA LYS A 214 -14.60 -14.61 8.79
C LYS A 214 -13.36 -13.86 8.30
N VAL A 215 -12.47 -13.49 9.23
CA VAL A 215 -11.26 -12.70 8.94
C VAL A 215 -9.98 -13.52 9.03
N GLY A 216 -10.07 -14.78 9.45
CA GLY A 216 -8.93 -15.66 9.54
C GLY A 216 -9.24 -16.96 10.25
N THR A 217 -8.17 -17.68 10.58
CA THR A 217 -8.17 -18.96 11.28
C THR A 217 -7.03 -19.00 12.29
N LYS A 218 -7.27 -19.56 13.47
CA LYS A 218 -6.26 -19.83 14.48
C LYS A 218 -5.91 -21.31 14.47
N ASP A 219 -4.69 -21.65 14.15
CA ASP A 219 -4.11 -22.98 14.41
C ASP A 219 -4.01 -23.16 15.93
N MET A 220 -4.65 -24.22 16.45
CA MET A 220 -4.69 -24.53 17.88
C MET A 220 -3.52 -25.43 18.32
N GLY A 221 -2.59 -25.78 17.42
CA GLY A 221 -1.41 -26.57 17.74
C GLY A 221 -1.69 -28.06 17.99
N ASN A 222 -2.92 -28.51 17.82
CA ASN A 222 -3.37 -29.89 17.99
C ASN A 222 -4.02 -30.48 16.72
N GLY A 223 -3.79 -29.82 15.59
CA GLY A 223 -4.38 -30.19 14.30
C GLY A 223 -5.83 -29.72 14.11
N TYR A 224 -6.42 -29.00 15.05
CA TYR A 224 -7.68 -28.26 14.85
C TYR A 224 -7.43 -26.77 14.59
N PHE A 225 -8.37 -26.16 13.86
CA PHE A 225 -8.36 -24.73 13.55
C PHE A 225 -9.64 -24.07 14.05
N LYS A 226 -9.52 -22.86 14.59
CA LYS A 226 -10.65 -22.05 15.04
C LYS A 226 -10.85 -20.84 14.13
N ASP A 227 -12.04 -20.74 13.54
CA ASP A 227 -12.41 -19.60 12.68
C ASP A 227 -12.50 -18.32 13.52
N ILE A 228 -11.81 -17.26 13.06
CA ILE A 228 -11.82 -15.93 13.66
C ILE A 228 -12.84 -15.09 12.91
N TYR A 229 -13.82 -14.55 13.63
CA TYR A 229 -14.86 -13.69 13.08
C TYR A 229 -14.77 -12.29 13.67
N GLU A 230 -15.01 -11.29 12.82
CA GLU A 230 -15.19 -9.90 13.23
C GLU A 230 -16.56 -9.40 12.81
N THR A 231 -17.16 -8.57 13.66
CA THR A 231 -18.39 -7.87 13.35
C THR A 231 -18.07 -6.59 12.60
N ARG A 232 -18.49 -6.49 11.34
CA ARG A 232 -18.29 -5.31 10.49
C ARG A 232 -19.63 -4.60 10.26
N PRO A 233 -19.69 -3.26 10.35
CA PRO A 233 -20.90 -2.50 10.08
C PRO A 233 -21.33 -2.66 8.62
N VAL A 234 -22.64 -2.70 8.40
CA VAL A 234 -23.27 -2.66 7.07
C VAL A 234 -23.91 -1.28 6.91
N TYR A 235 -23.60 -0.62 5.80
CA TYR A 235 -24.14 0.68 5.44
C TYR A 235 -25.06 0.54 4.23
N GLU A 236 -26.14 1.32 4.23
CA GLU A 236 -27.01 1.49 3.08
C GLU A 236 -27.02 2.97 2.69
N THR A 237 -27.10 3.21 1.38
CA THR A 237 -27.19 4.56 0.83
C THR A 237 -28.65 5.00 0.85
N ARG A 238 -28.97 6.07 1.60
CA ARG A 238 -30.29 6.68 1.62
C ARG A 238 -30.23 8.11 1.09
N LYS A 239 -31.23 8.48 0.29
CA LYS A 239 -31.41 9.86 -0.17
C LYS A 239 -32.04 10.70 0.94
N GLU A 240 -31.34 11.75 1.34
CA GLU A 240 -31.81 12.75 2.31
C GLU A 240 -32.04 14.09 1.59
N THR A 241 -33.18 14.71 1.82
CA THR A 241 -33.48 16.07 1.35
C THR A 241 -33.03 17.10 2.39
N TYR A 242 -32.31 18.12 1.97
CA TYR A 242 -31.95 19.26 2.82
C TYR A 242 -32.22 20.58 2.11
N LYS A 243 -32.43 21.64 2.90
CA LYS A 243 -32.63 23.00 2.39
C LYS A 243 -31.28 23.71 2.34
N GLU A 244 -30.85 24.10 1.15
CA GLU A 244 -29.67 24.93 0.95
C GLU A 244 -30.11 26.38 0.70
N THR A 245 -29.44 27.34 1.32
CA THR A 245 -29.74 28.76 1.12
C THR A 245 -29.38 29.15 -0.31
N ARG A 246 -30.34 29.68 -1.06
CA ARG A 246 -30.09 30.27 -2.37
C ARG A 246 -29.67 31.72 -2.19
N TYR A 247 -28.71 32.16 -2.98
CA TYR A 247 -28.24 33.55 -2.97
C TYR A 247 -28.60 34.24 -4.28
N LYS A 248 -28.89 35.53 -4.19
CA LYS A 248 -29.04 36.42 -5.34
C LYS A 248 -27.93 37.46 -5.32
N ASP A 249 -27.31 37.64 -6.48
CA ASP A 249 -26.30 38.68 -6.69
C ASP A 249 -27.00 40.04 -6.90
N VAL A 250 -26.65 41.02 -6.07
CA VAL A 250 -27.13 42.40 -6.18
C VAL A 250 -25.96 43.29 -6.59
N PRO A 251 -26.04 44.02 -7.73
CA PRO A 251 -24.93 44.86 -8.18
C PRO A 251 -24.72 46.05 -7.26
N VAL A 252 -23.50 46.20 -6.77
CA VAL A 252 -23.06 47.37 -6.01
C VAL A 252 -22.33 48.32 -6.96
N TYR A 253 -22.92 49.50 -7.16
CA TYR A 253 -22.39 50.51 -8.06
C TYR A 253 -21.45 51.46 -7.33
N GLN A 254 -20.28 51.71 -7.93
CA GLN A 254 -19.33 52.72 -7.49
C GLN A 254 -18.94 53.62 -8.67
N THR A 255 -18.40 54.80 -8.35
CA THR A 255 -17.81 55.68 -9.36
C THR A 255 -16.52 55.05 -9.89
N LYS A 256 -16.43 54.88 -11.20
CA LYS A 256 -15.22 54.48 -11.92
C LYS A 256 -14.68 55.68 -12.70
N TYR A 257 -13.38 55.87 -12.68
CA TYR A 257 -12.70 56.97 -13.33
C TYR A 257 -12.02 56.49 -14.60
N LYS A 258 -12.20 57.23 -15.68
CA LYS A 258 -11.40 57.09 -16.91
C LYS A 258 -10.36 58.18 -16.92
N TYR A 259 -9.10 57.82 -17.05
CA TYR A 259 -7.98 58.76 -16.98
C TYR A 259 -6.85 58.36 -17.92
N LYS A 260 -5.96 59.31 -18.20
CA LYS A 260 -4.68 59.04 -18.87
C LYS A 260 -3.53 59.32 -17.92
N MET A 261 -2.52 58.45 -17.93
CA MET A 261 -1.30 58.64 -17.14
C MET A 261 -0.10 58.01 -17.86
N MET A 262 1.10 58.42 -17.47
CA MET A 262 2.32 57.78 -17.96
C MET A 262 2.60 56.50 -17.16
N LYS A 263 2.89 55.40 -17.84
CA LYS A 263 3.17 54.09 -17.22
C LYS A 263 4.20 53.34 -18.05
N TRP A 264 5.05 52.56 -17.38
CA TRP A 264 5.91 51.59 -18.04
C TRP A 264 5.05 50.41 -18.48
N VAL A 265 5.05 50.10 -19.77
CA VAL A 265 4.38 48.93 -20.32
C VAL A 265 5.39 48.03 -21.03
N PRO A 266 5.16 46.71 -21.12
CA PRO A 266 6.03 45.83 -21.89
C PRO A 266 6.16 46.33 -23.33
N GLY A 267 7.41 46.53 -23.79
CA GLY A 267 7.71 46.87 -25.18
C GLY A 267 7.39 45.69 -26.08
N GLN A 268 6.81 45.94 -27.25
CA GLN A 268 6.65 44.88 -28.24
C GLN A 268 8.05 44.58 -28.82
N PRO A 269 8.48 43.30 -28.87
CA PRO A 269 9.76 42.99 -29.48
C PRO A 269 9.73 43.44 -30.93
N TYR A 270 10.78 44.14 -31.36
CA TYR A 270 11.02 44.38 -32.78
C TYR A 270 11.22 43.03 -33.47
N GLU A 271 10.37 42.72 -34.46
CA GLU A 271 10.55 41.57 -35.36
C GLU A 271 11.81 41.71 -36.22
#